data_AF-A0A3Q1F8J8-F1
#
_entry.id   AF-A0A3Q1F8J8-F1
#
_cell.length_a   1.000
_cell.length_b   1.000
_cell.length_c   1.000
_cell.angle_alpha   90.00
_cell.angle_beta   90.00
_cell.angle_gamma   90.00
#
_symmetry.space_group_name_H-M   'P 1'
#
loop_
_entity.id
_entity.type
_entity.pdbx_description
1 polymer ?
#
loop_
_entity_poly.entity_id
_entity_poly.type
_entity_poly.pdbx_seq_one_letter_code
_entity_poly.pdbx_strand_id
1 'polypeptide(L)'
;MRMFVFVSQCVSALGCSPDYEYAIEEFCLAKFRLDMQELDQRRWCSWEDTVELYGELTNCTFLVASKMDCFWPNRLVDEFFIRVHRHYFHDCSLSGRLLRDPPNRILGPFIVVPILVTLLMTALVVWRSKRSEGIV
;
A
#
# COMPACT_ATOMS: atom_id res chain seq x y z
N MET A 1 -43.37 -18.77 24.71
CA MET A 1 -42.07 -18.57 24.05
C MET A 1 -42.33 -18.02 22.65
N ARG A 2 -42.16 -16.72 22.40
CA ARG A 2 -42.31 -16.13 21.06
C ARG A 2 -40.91 -15.97 20.47
N MET A 3 -40.58 -16.76 19.46
CA MET A 3 -39.34 -16.65 18.69
C MET A 3 -39.47 -15.43 17.77
N PHE A 4 -38.79 -14.33 18.11
CA PHE A 4 -38.65 -13.19 17.20
C PHE A 4 -37.62 -13.56 16.13
N VAL A 5 -38.10 -13.86 14.92
CA VAL A 5 -37.24 -13.99 13.74
C VAL A 5 -36.87 -12.58 13.29
N PHE A 6 -35.64 -12.15 13.56
CA PHE A 6 -35.09 -10.94 12.96
C PHE A 6 -34.76 -11.25 11.49
N VAL A 7 -35.61 -10.77 10.57
CA VAL A 7 -35.27 -10.73 9.15
C VAL A 7 -34.18 -9.67 8.99
N SER A 8 -32.94 -10.12 8.76
CA SER A 8 -31.87 -9.23 8.35
C SER A 8 -32.20 -8.73 6.94
N GLN A 9 -32.74 -7.52 6.84
CA GLN A 9 -32.90 -6.84 5.56
C GLN A 9 -31.49 -6.54 5.04
N CYS A 10 -31.06 -7.25 4.00
CA CYS A 10 -29.95 -6.79 3.18
C CYS A 10 -30.40 -5.48 2.52
N VAL A 11 -29.90 -4.36 3.02
CA VAL A 11 -29.98 -3.08 2.32
C VAL A 11 -29.11 -3.23 1.09
N SER A 12 -29.72 -3.35 -0.08
CA SER A 12 -29.00 -3.19 -1.34
C SER A 12 -28.36 -1.81 -1.31
N ALA A 13 -27.03 -1.74 -1.27
CA ALA A 13 -26.33 -0.48 -1.48
C ALA A 13 -26.80 0.07 -2.84
N LEU A 14 -27.27 1.32 -2.86
CA LEU A 14 -27.55 2.02 -4.11
C LEU A 14 -26.21 2.13 -4.86
N GLY A 15 -26.02 1.25 -5.85
CA GLY A 15 -24.90 1.37 -6.78
C GLY A 15 -25.01 2.69 -7.55
N CYS A 16 -23.89 3.31 -7.89
CA CYS A 16 -23.92 4.53 -8.69
C CYS A 16 -24.50 4.24 -10.11
N SER A 17 -25.20 5.24 -10.68
CA SER A 17 -25.63 5.25 -12.09
C SER A 17 -24.42 5.21 -13.03
N PRO A 18 -24.53 4.75 -14.29
CA PRO A 18 -23.50 4.93 -15.31
C PRO A 18 -23.04 6.39 -15.50
N ASP A 19 -23.88 7.37 -15.15
CA ASP A 19 -23.50 8.80 -15.16
C ASP A 19 -22.32 9.11 -14.25
N TYR A 20 -22.13 8.31 -13.19
CA TYR A 20 -20.96 8.40 -12.31
C TYR A 20 -19.67 8.08 -13.05
N GLU A 21 -19.68 7.05 -13.91
CA GLU A 21 -18.51 6.67 -14.72
C GLU A 21 -18.12 7.80 -15.67
N TYR A 22 -19.10 8.42 -16.33
CA TYR A 22 -18.87 9.59 -17.17
C TYR A 22 -18.27 10.75 -16.37
N ALA A 23 -18.82 11.04 -15.18
CA ALA A 23 -18.35 12.14 -14.36
C ALA A 23 -16.91 11.94 -13.85
N ILE A 24 -16.53 10.73 -13.42
CA ILE A 24 -15.15 10.47 -12.99
C ILE A 24 -14.16 10.50 -14.17
N GLU A 25 -14.57 10.11 -15.37
CA GLU A 25 -13.74 10.24 -16.57
C GLU A 25 -13.52 11.70 -16.96
N GLU A 26 -14.58 12.50 -16.99
CA GLU A 26 -14.52 13.90 -17.42
C GLU A 26 -13.81 14.80 -16.39
N PHE A 27 -14.08 14.63 -15.10
CA PHE A 27 -13.54 15.53 -14.07
C PHE A 27 -12.26 15.02 -13.42
N CYS A 28 -12.19 13.73 -13.12
CA CYS A 28 -11.08 13.18 -12.34
C CYS A 28 -9.95 12.65 -13.25
N LEU A 29 -10.29 11.83 -14.24
CA LEU A 29 -9.30 11.24 -15.14
C LEU A 29 -8.68 12.29 -16.08
N ALA A 30 -9.46 13.28 -16.53
CA ALA A 30 -8.94 14.36 -17.37
C ALA A 30 -7.81 15.13 -16.68
N LYS A 31 -8.00 15.52 -15.41
CA LYS A 31 -6.94 16.16 -14.61
C LYS A 31 -5.76 15.22 -14.39
N PHE A 32 -6.01 13.99 -13.94
CA PHE A 32 -4.95 13.01 -13.69
C PHE A 32 -4.11 12.74 -14.94
N ARG A 33 -4.72 12.74 -16.14
CA ARG A 33 -4.00 12.61 -17.41
C ARG A 33 -3.04 13.77 -17.65
N LEU A 34 -3.44 15.00 -17.35
CA LEU A 34 -2.56 16.17 -17.48
C LEU A 34 -1.39 16.07 -16.49
N ASP A 35 -1.68 15.74 -15.24
CA ASP A 35 -0.66 15.59 -14.20
C ASP A 35 0.35 14.47 -14.56
N MET A 36 -0.13 13.34 -15.08
CA MET A 36 0.72 12.23 -15.53
C MET A 36 1.51 12.52 -16.80
N GLN A 37 1.02 13.43 -17.66
CA GLN A 37 1.76 13.92 -18.83
C GLN A 37 2.90 14.85 -18.40
N GLU A 38 2.68 15.68 -17.38
CA GLU A 38 3.71 16.57 -16.82
C GLU A 38 4.83 15.79 -16.10
N LEU A 39 4.49 14.70 -15.40
CA LEU A 39 5.44 13.91 -14.62
C LEU A 39 6.50 13.13 -15.43
N ASP A 40 6.33 13.01 -16.75
CA ASP A 40 7.08 12.12 -17.66
C ASP A 40 6.85 10.62 -17.39
N GLN A 41 6.66 9.85 -18.46
CA GLN A 41 6.39 8.41 -18.42
C GLN A 41 7.44 7.60 -17.65
N ARG A 42 8.71 8.04 -17.66
CA ARG A 42 9.81 7.36 -16.96
C ARG A 42 9.62 7.33 -15.44
N ARG A 43 8.81 8.24 -14.89
CA ARG A 43 8.57 8.37 -13.46
C ARG A 43 7.27 7.73 -12.99
N TRP A 44 6.44 7.21 -13.89
CA TRP A 44 5.16 6.59 -13.52
C TRP A 44 5.31 5.43 -12.50
N CYS A 45 6.43 4.72 -12.51
CA CYS A 45 6.66 3.64 -11.54
C CYS A 45 7.26 4.09 -10.20
N SER A 46 7.61 5.36 -10.05
CA SER A 46 8.03 5.95 -8.77
C SER A 46 6.80 6.26 -7.93
N TRP A 47 6.64 5.55 -6.81
CA TRP A 47 5.51 5.80 -5.91
C TRP A 47 5.61 7.17 -5.23
N GLU A 48 6.82 7.60 -4.89
CA GLU A 48 7.09 8.91 -4.31
C GLU A 48 6.59 10.04 -5.23
N ASP A 49 6.77 9.90 -6.54
CA ASP A 49 6.34 10.88 -7.53
C ASP A 49 4.83 10.83 -7.83
N THR A 50 4.18 9.67 -7.64
CA THR A 50 2.79 9.44 -8.07
C THR A 50 1.77 9.38 -6.94
N VAL A 51 2.20 9.27 -5.68
CA VAL A 51 1.31 9.10 -4.52
C VAL A 51 0.34 10.27 -4.35
N GLU A 52 0.82 11.49 -4.54
CA GLU A 52 -0.01 12.69 -4.40
C GLU A 52 -1.06 12.75 -5.52
N LEU A 53 -0.64 12.61 -6.79
CA LEU A 53 -1.52 12.61 -7.95
C LEU A 53 -2.60 11.52 -7.90
N TYR A 54 -2.19 10.29 -7.51
CA TYR A 54 -3.11 9.18 -7.33
C TYR A 54 -4.06 9.40 -6.14
N GLY A 55 -3.58 10.06 -5.08
CA GLY A 55 -4.38 10.50 -3.95
C GLY A 55 -5.45 11.53 -4.37
N GLU A 56 -5.08 12.51 -5.19
CA GLU A 56 -6.02 13.49 -5.76
C GLU A 56 -7.08 12.82 -6.63
N LEU A 57 -6.67 11.89 -7.50
CA LEU A 57 -7.59 11.09 -8.31
C LEU A 57 -8.59 10.32 -7.43
N THR A 58 -8.09 9.64 -6.40
CA THR A 58 -8.91 8.88 -5.44
C THR A 58 -9.91 9.80 -4.72
N ASN A 59 -9.43 10.94 -4.21
CA ASN A 59 -10.27 11.92 -3.53
C ASN A 59 -11.35 12.50 -4.47
N CYS A 60 -10.99 12.81 -5.72
CA CYS A 60 -11.95 13.28 -6.72
C CYS A 60 -13.07 12.24 -6.95
N THR A 61 -12.74 10.97 -7.17
CA THR A 61 -13.77 9.92 -7.37
C THR A 61 -14.68 9.73 -6.15
N PHE A 62 -14.14 9.92 -4.94
CA PHE A 62 -14.90 9.92 -3.69
C PHE A 62 -15.85 11.12 -3.60
N LEU A 63 -15.37 12.33 -3.91
CA LEU A 63 -16.20 13.55 -3.91
C LEU A 63 -17.32 13.46 -4.94
N VAL A 64 -17.04 12.98 -6.15
CA VAL A 64 -18.08 12.76 -7.18
C VAL A 64 -19.12 11.76 -6.70
N ALA A 65 -18.71 10.66 -6.07
CA ALA A 65 -19.63 9.66 -5.53
C ALA A 65 -20.52 10.27 -4.41
N SER A 66 -19.90 11.05 -3.52
CA SER A 66 -20.60 11.77 -2.47
C SER A 66 -21.60 12.79 -3.02
N LYS A 67 -21.28 13.48 -4.12
CA LYS A 67 -22.17 14.44 -4.78
C LYS A 67 -23.34 13.78 -5.51
N MET A 68 -23.18 12.52 -5.93
CA MET A 68 -24.21 11.72 -6.59
C MET A 68 -24.96 10.81 -5.60
N ASP A 69 -24.79 11.01 -4.29
CA ASP A 69 -25.41 10.23 -3.22
C ASP A 69 -25.22 8.71 -3.37
N CYS A 70 -24.04 8.29 -3.83
CA CYS A 70 -23.71 6.88 -4.02
C CYS A 70 -22.52 6.43 -3.17
N PHE A 71 -22.51 5.14 -2.85
CA PHE A 71 -21.50 4.57 -1.96
C PHE A 71 -20.14 4.45 -2.66
N TRP A 72 -19.06 4.77 -1.93
CA TRP A 72 -17.69 4.61 -2.38
C TRP A 72 -16.94 3.70 -1.38
N PRO A 73 -16.22 2.66 -1.83
CA PRO A 73 -16.05 2.24 -3.22
C PRO A 73 -17.24 1.43 -3.76
N ASN A 74 -17.32 1.30 -5.07
CA ASN A 74 -18.33 0.52 -5.80
C ASN A 74 -17.74 -0.07 -7.08
N ARG A 75 -18.49 -0.94 -7.77
CA ARG A 75 -18.00 -1.67 -8.95
C ARG A 75 -17.50 -0.76 -10.08
N LEU A 76 -18.14 0.40 -10.30
CA LEU A 76 -17.75 1.32 -11.38
C LEU A 76 -16.39 1.96 -11.08
N VAL A 77 -16.15 2.39 -9.84
CA VAL A 77 -14.84 2.96 -9.46
C VAL A 77 -13.74 1.88 -9.42
N ASP A 78 -14.08 0.62 -9.10
CA ASP A 78 -13.14 -0.50 -9.19
C ASP A 78 -12.70 -0.75 -10.65
N GLU A 79 -13.65 -0.84 -11.58
CA GLU A 79 -13.38 -1.00 -13.01
C GLU A 79 -12.57 0.18 -13.57
N PHE A 80 -12.91 1.40 -13.15
CA PHE A 80 -12.19 2.62 -13.48
C PHE A 80 -10.71 2.55 -13.05
N PHE A 81 -10.42 2.24 -11.77
CA PHE A 81 -9.04 2.16 -11.30
C PHE A 81 -8.26 1.03 -11.97
N ILE A 82 -8.91 -0.11 -12.27
CA ILE A 82 -8.25 -1.17 -13.05
C ILE A 82 -7.81 -0.65 -14.43
N ARG A 83 -8.62 0.15 -15.12
CA ARG A 83 -8.25 0.78 -16.40
C ARG A 83 -7.08 1.75 -16.22
N VAL A 84 -7.10 2.58 -15.18
CA VAL A 84 -6.00 3.50 -14.85
C VAL A 84 -4.70 2.74 -14.61
N HIS A 85 -4.73 1.68 -13.78
CA HIS A 85 -3.56 0.83 -13.51
C HIS A 85 -3.02 0.14 -14.75
N ARG A 86 -3.90 -0.39 -15.61
CA ARG A 86 -3.48 -0.99 -16.88
C ARG A 86 -2.89 0.02 -17.86
N HIS A 87 -3.31 1.28 -17.82
CA HIS A 87 -2.78 2.28 -18.73
C HIS A 87 -1.43 2.84 -18.25
N TYR A 88 -1.38 3.33 -17.02
CA TYR A 88 -0.21 4.06 -16.51
C TYR A 88 0.80 3.18 -15.76
N PHE A 89 0.37 2.06 -15.18
CA PHE A 89 1.19 1.30 -14.22
C PHE A 89 1.43 -0.16 -14.62
N HIS A 90 1.14 -0.55 -15.87
CA HIS A 90 1.21 -1.95 -16.32
C HIS A 90 2.62 -2.57 -16.24
N ASP A 91 3.66 -1.76 -16.46
CA ASP A 91 5.07 -2.20 -16.41
C ASP A 91 5.70 -2.03 -15.02
N CYS A 92 4.94 -1.49 -14.04
CA CYS A 92 5.50 -1.17 -12.74
C CYS A 92 5.55 -2.41 -11.83
N SER A 93 6.73 -2.68 -11.25
CA SER A 93 6.86 -3.74 -10.25
C SER A 93 6.17 -3.36 -8.94
N LEU A 94 5.51 -4.33 -8.30
CA LEU A 94 4.98 -4.15 -6.93
C LEU A 94 6.09 -4.09 -5.86
N SER A 95 7.32 -4.42 -6.23
CA SER A 95 8.49 -4.40 -5.35
C SER A 95 8.77 -2.97 -4.87
N GLY A 96 8.73 -2.76 -3.55
CA GLY A 96 9.00 -1.46 -2.91
C GLY A 96 7.80 -0.75 -2.30
N ARG A 97 6.55 -1.10 -2.67
CA ARG A 97 5.33 -0.55 -2.03
C ARG A 97 4.84 -1.35 -0.83
N LEU A 98 5.11 -2.66 -0.81
CA LEU A 98 4.68 -3.53 0.28
C LEU A 98 5.73 -3.51 1.39
N LEU A 99 5.34 -3.11 2.60
CA LEU A 99 6.17 -3.34 3.78
C LEU A 99 6.37 -4.85 3.94
N ARG A 100 7.60 -5.31 3.66
CA ARG A 100 7.97 -6.73 3.66
C ARG A 100 9.33 -6.86 4.30
N ASP A 101 9.50 -7.90 5.10
CA ASP A 101 10.82 -8.27 5.59
C ASP A 101 11.77 -8.55 4.42
N PRO A 102 13.06 -8.16 4.55
CA PRO A 102 14.05 -8.47 3.53
C PRO A 102 14.19 -9.99 3.39
N PRO A 103 14.60 -10.48 2.22
CA PRO A 103 14.79 -11.91 2.00
C PRO A 103 15.77 -12.50 3.03
N ASN A 104 15.54 -13.75 3.46
CA ASN A 104 16.32 -14.41 4.52
C ASN A 104 17.84 -14.41 4.28
N ARG A 105 18.27 -14.36 3.02
CA ARG A 105 19.69 -14.23 2.65
C ARG A 105 20.35 -12.95 3.17
N ILE A 106 19.57 -11.88 3.35
CA ILE A 106 20.01 -10.59 3.89
C ILE A 106 19.72 -10.55 5.39
N LEU A 107 18.51 -10.92 5.80
CA LEU A 107 18.06 -10.88 7.20
C LEU A 107 18.87 -11.82 8.10
N GLY A 108 19.17 -13.04 7.64
CA GLY A 108 19.87 -14.07 8.40
C GLY A 108 21.24 -13.61 8.90
N PRO A 109 22.14 -13.11 8.04
CA PRO A 109 23.42 -12.54 8.45
C PRO A 109 23.27 -11.41 9.47
N PHE A 110 22.30 -10.50 9.30
CA PHE A 110 22.05 -9.42 10.26
C PHE A 110 21.65 -9.90 11.65
N ILE A 111 21.03 -11.08 11.76
CA ILE A 111 20.68 -11.70 13.05
C ILE A 111 21.87 -12.48 13.62
N VAL A 112 22.54 -13.28 12.79
CA VAL A 112 23.61 -14.20 13.24
C VAL A 112 24.87 -13.43 13.66
N VAL A 113 25.27 -12.40 12.92
CA VAL A 113 26.51 -11.65 13.21
C VAL A 113 26.51 -11.04 14.62
N PRO A 114 25.48 -10.28 15.05
CA PRO A 114 25.41 -9.76 16.43
C PRO A 114 25.45 -10.84 17.51
N ILE A 115 24.81 -11.99 17.28
CA ILE A 115 24.84 -13.13 18.22
C ILE A 115 26.26 -13.67 18.34
N LEU A 116 26.95 -13.91 17.22
CA LEU A 116 28.33 -14.38 17.25
C LEU A 116 29.27 -13.37 17.92
N VAL A 117 29.09 -12.07 17.66
CA VAL A 117 29.89 -11.02 18.30
C VAL A 117 29.68 -11.00 19.82
N THR A 118 28.43 -11.09 20.28
CA THR A 118 28.14 -11.12 21.73
C THR A 118 28.72 -12.37 22.40
N LEU A 119 28.63 -13.54 21.77
CA LEU A 119 29.25 -14.77 22.27
C LEU A 119 30.79 -14.68 22.30
N LEU A 120 31.41 -14.09 21.28
CA LEU A 120 32.86 -13.90 21.25
C LEU A 120 33.32 -12.91 22.34
N MET A 121 32.63 -11.77 22.48
CA MET A 121 32.97 -10.77 23.49
C MET A 121 32.82 -11.34 24.91
N THR A 122 31.74 -12.06 25.20
CA THR A 122 31.55 -12.71 26.50
C THR A 122 32.63 -13.76 26.78
N ALA A 123 32.98 -14.59 25.79
CA ALA A 123 34.09 -15.55 25.92
C ALA A 123 35.43 -14.85 26.20
N LEU A 124 35.71 -13.75 25.49
CA LEU A 124 36.93 -12.95 25.69
C LEU A 124 36.98 -12.33 27.09
N VAL A 125 35.86 -11.79 27.59
CA VAL A 125 35.76 -11.22 28.94
C VAL A 125 35.99 -12.29 30.00
N VAL A 126 35.33 -13.45 29.89
CA VAL A 126 35.52 -14.57 30.83
C VAL A 126 36.96 -15.06 30.82
N TRP A 127 37.56 -15.20 29.62
CA TRP A 127 38.95 -15.62 29.50
C TRP A 127 39.92 -14.62 30.14
N ARG A 128 39.74 -13.31 29.90
CA ARG A 128 40.55 -12.26 30.50
C ARG A 128 40.39 -12.19 32.02
N SER A 129 39.16 -12.31 32.52
CA SER A 129 38.86 -12.31 33.96
C SER A 129 39.55 -13.48 34.67
N LYS A 130 39.41 -14.72 34.16
CA LYS A 130 40.10 -15.89 34.73
C LYS A 130 41.63 -15.77 34.70
N ARG A 131 42.20 -15.22 33.63
CA ARG A 131 43.65 -15.01 33.53
C ARG A 131 44.16 -13.94 34.51
N SER A 132 43.34 -12.93 34.80
CA SER A 132 43.68 -11.89 35.79
C SER A 132 43.62 -12.42 37.22
N GLU A 133 42.69 -13.33 37.54
CA GLU A 133 42.58 -13.94 38.87
C GLU A 133 43.68 -14.99 39.14
N GLY A 134 44.19 -15.67 38.11
CA GLY A 134 45.30 -16.62 38.23
C GLY A 134 46.71 -16.00 38.27
N ILE A 135 46.82 -14.66 38.35
CA ILE A 135 48.09 -13.89 38.44
C ILE A 135 48.31 -13.31 39.87
N VAL A 136 47.68 -13.90 40.90
CA VAL A 136 47.98 -13.66 42.33
C VAL A 136 48.58 -14.92 42.95
#